data_AF-A0A8H6V9J0-F1
#
_entry.id   AF-A0A8H6V9J0-F1
#
_cell.length_a   1.000
_cell.length_b   1.000
_cell.length_c   1.000
_cell.angle_alpha   90.00
_cell.angle_beta   90.00
_cell.angle_gamma   90.00
#
_symmetry.space_group_name_H-M   'P 1'
#
loop_
_entity.id
_entity.type
_entity.pdbx_description
1 polymer ?
#
loop_
_entity_poly.entity_id
_entity_poly.type
_entity_poly.pdbx_seq_one_letter_code
_entity_poly.pdbx_strand_id
1 'polypeptide(L)'
;MTPPTRTTSFDARLVRGLIGTTVTTYDLVSDGASPESTSRTARCQNGPRSPQTVGKFLCHLDEDPKQIALMRVYQQIPITGTEDADHDTLARQAVPPGVCGELESYTLLQSGGCSAVPRFLGHAERIQGERDLLPGGYVRYLVWDKVPGEPLTEGFFWGLDDSAREDIRSKFRAVYK
;
A
#
# COMPACT_ATOMS: atom_id res chain seq x y z
N MET A 1 -28.05 15.67 22.67
CA MET A 1 -26.84 14.84 22.48
C MET A 1 -26.38 15.01 21.05
N THR A 2 -25.44 15.92 20.82
CA THR A 2 -24.73 16.06 19.55
C THR A 2 -23.80 14.84 19.39
N PRO A 3 -23.82 14.13 18.25
CA PRO A 3 -22.84 13.09 18.02
C PRO A 3 -21.44 13.72 17.97
N PRO A 4 -20.39 13.05 18.47
CA PRO A 4 -19.05 13.59 18.37
C PRO A 4 -18.71 13.74 16.89
N THR A 5 -18.37 14.96 16.49
CA THR A 5 -17.79 15.29 15.19
C THR A 5 -16.51 14.49 15.06
N ARG A 6 -16.59 13.31 14.43
CA ARG A 6 -15.41 12.48 14.13
C ARG A 6 -14.67 13.20 13.02
N THR A 7 -13.61 13.90 13.40
CA THR A 7 -12.66 14.55 12.50
C THR A 7 -12.17 13.53 11.48
N THR A 8 -12.63 13.64 10.24
CA THR A 8 -12.23 12.80 9.10
C THR A 8 -10.93 13.28 8.44
N SER A 9 -10.22 14.23 9.06
CA SER A 9 -8.91 14.67 8.59
C SER A 9 -7.79 13.92 9.29
N PHE A 10 -7.07 13.14 8.49
CA PHE A 10 -5.77 12.52 8.73
C PHE A 10 -4.81 13.36 9.60
N ASP A 11 -4.03 12.66 10.45
CA ASP A 11 -2.85 13.22 11.12
C ASP A 11 -1.61 12.40 10.75
N ALA A 12 -0.71 12.97 9.95
CA ALA A 12 0.57 12.36 9.57
C ALA A 12 1.43 11.98 10.79
N ARG A 13 1.16 12.54 11.97
CA ARG A 13 1.80 12.15 13.23
C ARG A 13 1.55 10.69 13.58
N LEU A 14 0.42 10.11 13.17
CA LEU A 14 0.07 8.72 13.46
C LEU A 14 1.08 7.74 12.86
N VAL A 15 1.69 8.07 11.71
CA VAL A 15 2.73 7.22 11.10
C VAL A 15 4.00 7.17 11.95
N ARG A 16 4.33 8.27 12.64
CA ARG A 16 5.50 8.30 13.56
C ARG A 16 5.27 7.48 14.83
N GLY A 17 4.02 7.29 15.20
CA GLY A 17 3.62 6.49 16.36
C GLY A 17 3.29 5.04 16.03
N LEU A 18 3.45 4.56 14.79
CA LEU A 18 3.20 3.15 14.48
C LEU A 18 4.36 2.28 14.98
N ILE A 19 4.01 1.25 15.73
CA ILE A 19 4.93 0.25 16.29
C ILE A 19 4.52 -1.14 15.79
N GLY A 20 5.52 -1.96 15.47
CA GLY A 20 5.33 -3.31 14.96
C GLY A 20 6.23 -3.59 13.75
N THR A 21 6.95 -4.71 13.81
CA THR A 21 8.05 -5.04 12.89
C THR A 21 7.83 -6.34 12.12
N THR A 22 6.67 -6.99 12.25
CA THR A 22 6.45 -8.28 11.62
C THR A 22 6.08 -8.09 10.16
N VAL A 23 7.03 -8.42 9.26
CA VAL A 23 6.77 -8.58 7.82
C VAL A 23 5.77 -9.71 7.65
N THR A 24 4.63 -9.40 7.05
CA THR A 24 3.58 -10.37 6.74
C THR A 24 3.67 -10.87 5.29
N THR A 25 4.18 -10.04 4.38
CA THR A 25 4.49 -10.39 2.98
C THR A 25 5.55 -9.43 2.44
N TYR A 26 6.39 -9.90 1.51
CA TYR A 26 7.43 -9.12 0.84
C TYR A 26 7.49 -9.49 -0.64
N ASP A 27 7.41 -8.49 -1.53
CA ASP A 27 7.47 -8.67 -2.97
C ASP A 27 8.50 -7.70 -3.59
N LEU A 28 9.38 -8.20 -4.46
CA LEU A 28 10.19 -7.38 -5.35
C LEU A 28 9.44 -7.18 -6.67
N VAL A 29 9.18 -5.94 -7.06
CA VAL A 29 8.60 -5.62 -8.35
C VAL A 29 9.72 -5.18 -9.28
N SER A 30 10.19 -6.11 -10.12
CA SER A 30 11.22 -5.86 -11.14
C SER A 30 10.64 -6.08 -12.54
N ASP A 31 11.12 -5.32 -13.52
CA ASP A 31 10.69 -5.35 -14.93
C ASP A 31 11.21 -6.58 -15.71
N GLY A 32 11.73 -7.60 -15.03
CA GLY A 32 12.17 -8.85 -15.63
C GLY A 32 11.04 -9.86 -15.75
N ALA A 33 10.71 -10.26 -16.98
CA ALA A 33 9.72 -11.30 -17.27
C ALA A 33 9.93 -12.57 -16.42
N SER A 34 9.06 -12.77 -15.42
CA SER A 34 8.80 -14.06 -14.79
C SER A 34 7.35 -14.44 -15.11
N PRO A 35 7.07 -15.67 -15.59
CA PRO A 35 5.76 -16.02 -16.13
C PRO A 35 4.69 -16.33 -15.08
N GLU A 36 4.94 -16.11 -13.79
CA GLU A 36 3.95 -16.36 -12.74
C GLU A 36 3.53 -15.07 -12.04
N SER A 37 2.22 -14.81 -12.09
CA SER A 37 1.53 -13.71 -11.41
C SER A 37 1.88 -12.30 -11.91
N THR A 38 1.43 -11.95 -13.12
CA THR A 38 1.18 -10.55 -13.48
C THR A 38 0.04 -10.02 -12.59
N SER A 39 0.38 -9.60 -11.36
CA SER A 39 -0.59 -9.12 -10.38
C SER A 39 -1.18 -7.79 -10.83
N ARG A 40 -2.33 -7.82 -11.51
CA ARG A 40 -3.03 -6.60 -11.94
C ARG A 40 -3.98 -6.15 -10.85
N THR A 41 -3.44 -5.90 -9.68
CA THR A 41 -4.12 -5.10 -8.65
C THR A 41 -3.85 -3.63 -8.92
N ALA A 42 -4.67 -2.76 -8.35
CA ALA A 42 -4.39 -1.33 -8.23
C ALA A 42 -3.18 -1.09 -7.30
N ARG A 43 -2.08 -1.86 -7.38
CA ARG A 43 -0.83 -1.51 -6.70
C ARG A 43 -0.39 -0.14 -7.19
N CYS A 44 0.45 0.55 -6.41
CA CYS A 44 1.14 1.70 -6.94
C CYS A 44 1.95 1.26 -8.17
N GLN A 45 1.46 1.62 -9.35
CA GLN A 45 2.11 1.45 -10.64
C GLN A 45 2.53 2.85 -11.05
N ASN A 46 3.82 3.14 -10.92
CA ASN A 46 4.33 4.37 -11.50
C ASN A 46 4.51 4.16 -13.00
N GLY A 47 4.73 5.26 -13.72
CA GLY A 47 5.07 5.24 -15.14
C GLY A 47 6.26 4.33 -15.46
N PRO A 48 6.62 4.17 -16.75
CA PRO A 48 7.55 3.13 -17.17
C PRO A 48 8.90 3.20 -16.42
N ARG A 49 9.35 2.06 -15.89
CA ARG A 49 10.72 1.74 -15.42
C ARG A 49 11.26 2.46 -14.17
N SER A 50 10.73 2.14 -12.99
CA SER A 50 11.53 2.27 -11.76
C SER A 50 11.38 1.03 -10.88
N PRO A 51 12.48 0.32 -10.56
CA PRO A 51 12.44 -0.80 -9.63
C PRO A 51 11.87 -0.37 -8.28
N GLN A 52 11.02 -1.21 -7.70
CA GLN A 52 10.48 -0.98 -6.36
C GLN A 52 10.41 -2.27 -5.55
N THR A 53 10.56 -2.13 -4.25
CA THR A 53 10.26 -3.18 -3.28
C THR A 53 8.98 -2.83 -2.53
N VAL A 54 8.20 -3.86 -2.17
CA VAL A 54 6.94 -3.72 -1.45
C VAL A 54 6.96 -4.63 -0.23
N GLY A 55 6.80 -4.03 0.95
CA GLY A 55 6.65 -4.76 2.21
C GLY A 55 5.28 -4.51 2.83
N LYS A 56 4.65 -5.55 3.40
CA LYS A 56 3.43 -5.42 4.21
C LYS A 56 3.72 -5.84 5.64
N PHE A 57 3.35 -5.01 6.61
CA PHE A 57 3.67 -5.16 8.02
C PHE A 57 2.40 -5.15 8.86
N LEU A 58 2.38 -5.95 9.92
CA LEU A 58 1.41 -5.80 11.00
C LEU A 58 1.93 -4.75 11.99
N CYS A 59 1.09 -3.78 12.34
CA CYS A 59 1.45 -2.69 13.23
C CYS A 59 0.28 -2.29 14.13
N HIS A 60 0.55 -1.43 15.09
CA HIS A 60 -0.45 -0.77 15.94
C HIS A 60 0.02 0.65 16.27
N LEU A 61 -0.87 1.51 16.76
CA LEU A 61 -0.45 2.79 17.31
C LEU A 61 0.22 2.57 18.68
N ASP A 62 1.28 3.31 18.97
CA ASP A 62 1.96 3.30 20.27
C ASP A 62 0.98 3.64 21.41
N GLU A 63 0.17 4.67 21.18
CA GLU A 63 -0.85 5.15 22.12
C GLU A 63 -2.03 4.17 22.29
N ASP A 64 -2.29 3.31 21.29
CA ASP A 64 -3.35 2.30 21.34
C ASP A 64 -2.91 0.96 20.74
N PRO A 65 -2.24 0.10 21.54
CA PRO A 65 -1.78 -1.21 21.08
C PRO A 65 -2.89 -2.19 20.69
N LYS A 66 -4.15 -1.89 21.03
CA LYS A 66 -5.28 -2.74 20.67
C LYS A 66 -5.79 -2.44 19.25
N GLN A 67 -5.48 -1.27 18.72
CA GLN A 67 -5.82 -0.91 17.35
C GLN A 67 -4.78 -1.50 16.39
N ILE A 68 -5.02 -2.74 15.97
CA ILE A 68 -4.16 -3.43 15.00
C ILE A 68 -4.45 -2.94 13.59
N ALA A 69 -3.39 -2.61 12.87
CA ALA A 69 -3.39 -2.11 11.51
C ALA A 69 -2.43 -2.90 10.62
N LEU A 70 -2.66 -2.81 9.31
CA LEU A 70 -1.71 -3.22 8.29
C LEU A 70 -1.08 -1.98 7.68
N MET A 71 0.24 -2.02 7.52
CA MET A 71 1.01 -1.01 6.80
C MET A 71 1.63 -1.63 5.56
N ARG A 72 1.52 -0.97 4.41
CA ARG A 72 2.30 -1.31 3.23
C ARG A 72 3.27 -0.19 2.89
N VAL A 73 4.50 -0.58 2.61
CA VAL A 73 5.59 0.31 2.24
C VAL A 73 5.97 0.00 0.80
N TYR A 74 5.93 1.02 -0.04
CA TYR A 74 6.50 1.03 -1.38
C TYR A 74 7.79 1.84 -1.33
N GLN A 75 8.92 1.25 -1.68
CA GLN A 75 10.20 1.93 -1.70
C GLN A 75 10.84 1.77 -3.07
N GLN A 76 11.24 2.89 -3.68
CA GLN A 76 12.06 2.85 -4.89
C GLN A 76 13.45 2.31 -4.53
N ILE A 77 13.95 1.37 -5.31
CA ILE A 77 15.25 0.74 -5.11
C ILE A 77 16.14 0.95 -6.34
N PRO A 78 17.46 0.79 -6.21
CA PRO A 78 18.38 0.80 -7.35
C PRO A 78 17.98 -0.20 -8.45
N ILE A 79 18.40 0.11 -9.68
CA ILE A 79 18.36 -0.82 -10.80
C ILE A 79 19.22 -2.03 -10.47
N THR A 80 18.67 -3.22 -10.72
CA THR A 80 19.36 -4.48 -10.48
C THR A 80 20.72 -4.50 -11.17
N GLY A 81 21.78 -4.83 -10.43
CA GLY A 81 23.17 -4.80 -10.88
C GLY A 81 23.88 -3.46 -10.70
N THR A 82 23.23 -2.46 -10.10
CA THR A 82 23.83 -1.15 -9.79
C THR A 82 23.87 -0.85 -8.28
N GLU A 83 23.53 -1.82 -7.44
CA GLU A 83 23.37 -1.66 -5.99
C GLU A 83 24.65 -1.14 -5.31
N ASP A 84 25.82 -1.51 -5.82
CA ASP A 84 27.13 -1.09 -5.29
C ASP A 84 27.69 0.18 -5.97
N ALA A 85 26.91 0.84 -6.83
CA ALA A 85 27.33 2.08 -7.48
C ALA A 85 27.48 3.23 -6.46
N ASP A 86 28.25 4.26 -6.83
CA ASP A 86 28.36 5.46 -6.01
C ASP A 86 27.01 6.20 -5.89
N HIS A 87 26.87 6.99 -4.82
CA HIS A 87 25.63 7.69 -4.50
C HIS A 87 25.18 8.65 -5.62
N ASP A 88 26.09 9.30 -6.34
CA ASP A 88 25.72 10.19 -7.44
C ASP A 88 25.14 9.38 -8.61
N THR A 89 25.68 8.19 -8.87
CA THR A 89 25.14 7.25 -9.85
C THR A 89 23.78 6.72 -9.46
N LEU A 90 23.58 6.36 -8.19
CA LEU A 90 22.29 5.94 -7.66
C LEU A 90 21.25 7.07 -7.72
N ALA A 91 21.63 8.29 -7.35
CA ALA A 91 20.74 9.45 -7.35
C ALA A 91 20.14 9.76 -8.73
N ARG A 92 20.90 9.50 -9.80
CA ARG A 92 20.42 9.67 -11.19
C ARG A 92 19.31 8.71 -11.59
N GLN A 93 19.07 7.64 -10.82
CA GLN A 93 17.99 6.67 -11.07
C GLN A 93 16.70 7.02 -10.32
N ALA A 94 16.74 8.01 -9.42
CA ALA A 94 15.57 8.46 -8.71
C ALA A 94 14.51 9.00 -9.67
N VAL A 95 13.26 8.61 -9.45
CA VAL A 95 12.12 9.16 -10.19
C VAL A 95 11.10 9.73 -9.20
N PRO A 96 10.35 10.78 -9.58
CA PRO A 96 9.24 11.25 -8.77
C PRO A 96 8.22 10.14 -8.51
N PRO A 97 7.58 10.10 -7.33
CA PRO A 97 6.50 9.16 -7.06
C PRO A 97 5.36 9.39 -8.05
N GLY A 98 4.96 8.34 -8.76
CA GLY A 98 3.82 8.36 -9.68
C GLY A 98 2.48 8.17 -8.96
N VAL A 99 1.42 8.07 -9.78
CA VAL A 99 0.06 7.78 -9.31
C VAL A 99 0.02 6.43 -8.62
N CYS A 100 -0.56 6.38 -7.42
CA CYS A 100 -0.80 5.12 -6.73
C CYS A 100 -2.27 4.73 -6.81
N GLY A 101 -2.60 3.77 -7.67
CA GLY A 101 -3.97 3.26 -7.79
C GLY A 101 -4.54 2.74 -6.46
N GLU A 102 -3.69 2.26 -5.54
CA GLU A 102 -4.14 1.72 -4.25
C GLU A 102 -4.59 2.86 -3.34
N LEU A 103 -3.79 3.93 -3.30
CA LEU A 103 -4.11 5.14 -2.56
C LEU A 103 -5.39 5.79 -3.11
N GLU A 104 -5.51 5.88 -4.44
CA GLU A 104 -6.73 6.39 -5.09
C GLU A 104 -7.94 5.53 -4.76
N SER A 105 -7.79 4.20 -4.81
CA SER A 105 -8.86 3.26 -4.46
C SER A 105 -9.31 3.46 -3.01
N TYR A 106 -8.39 3.49 -2.05
CA TYR A 106 -8.73 3.75 -0.65
C TYR A 106 -9.41 5.12 -0.47
N THR A 107 -8.91 6.16 -1.13
CA THR A 107 -9.48 7.50 -1.07
C THR A 107 -10.93 7.52 -1.57
N LEU A 108 -11.16 6.91 -2.74
CA LEU A 108 -12.48 6.82 -3.36
C LEU A 108 -13.45 6.03 -2.48
N LEU A 109 -13.05 4.83 -2.04
CA LEU A 109 -13.88 3.94 -1.22
C LEU A 109 -14.24 4.55 0.14
N GLN A 110 -13.28 5.23 0.77
CA GLN A 110 -13.49 5.94 2.03
C GLN A 110 -14.44 7.12 1.84
N SER A 111 -14.28 7.90 0.77
CA SER A 111 -15.15 9.05 0.45
C SER A 111 -16.60 8.64 0.17
N GLY A 112 -16.81 7.46 -0.43
CA GLY A 112 -18.15 6.87 -0.63
C GLY A 112 -18.73 6.20 0.61
N GLY A 113 -18.01 6.17 1.74
CA GLY A 113 -18.47 5.53 2.97
C GLY A 113 -18.65 4.01 2.86
N CYS A 114 -17.89 3.36 1.98
CA CYS A 114 -17.98 1.92 1.75
C CYS A 114 -17.58 1.12 2.99
N SER A 115 -18.50 0.33 3.53
CA SER A 115 -18.26 -0.49 4.74
C SER A 115 -17.66 -1.87 4.44
N ALA A 116 -17.55 -2.27 3.16
CA ALA A 116 -16.95 -3.56 2.78
C ALA A 116 -15.42 -3.53 2.67
N VAL A 117 -14.79 -2.36 2.86
CA VAL A 117 -13.33 -2.25 2.85
C VAL A 117 -12.82 -1.86 4.23
N PRO A 118 -11.61 -2.28 4.59
CA PRO A 118 -10.96 -1.80 5.80
C PRO A 118 -10.88 -0.28 5.77
N ARG A 119 -11.14 0.35 6.92
CA ARG A 119 -10.99 1.80 7.07
C ARG A 119 -9.55 2.19 6.77
N PHE A 120 -9.39 3.16 5.89
CA PHE A 120 -8.09 3.75 5.60
C PHE A 120 -7.67 4.65 6.75
N LEU A 121 -6.48 4.41 7.31
CA LEU A 121 -5.94 5.18 8.44
C LEU A 121 -5.09 6.34 7.96
N GLY A 122 -4.39 6.17 6.85
CA GLY A 122 -3.66 7.25 6.22
C GLY A 122 -2.56 6.77 5.29
N HIS A 123 -1.85 7.76 4.71
CA HIS A 123 -0.66 7.54 3.94
C HIS A 123 0.40 8.59 4.24
N ALA A 124 1.65 8.28 3.96
CA ALA A 124 2.73 9.25 3.97
C ALA A 124 3.67 8.98 2.80
N GLU A 125 4.32 10.03 2.34
CA GLU A 125 5.38 9.93 1.33
C GLU A 125 6.57 10.72 1.81
N ARG A 126 7.77 10.18 1.55
CA ARG A 126 9.02 10.89 1.80
C ARG A 126 9.98 10.65 0.65
N ILE A 127 10.88 11.60 0.47
CA ILE A 127 12.06 11.43 -0.37
C ILE A 127 13.15 10.74 0.45
N GLN A 128 13.88 9.85 -0.21
CA GLN A 128 15.04 9.14 0.33
C GLN A 128 16.22 10.12 0.42
N GLY A 129 16.87 10.13 1.58
CA GLY A 129 18.01 11.02 1.84
C GLY A 129 19.31 10.53 1.19
N GLU A 130 20.36 11.33 1.33
CA GLU A 130 21.69 11.06 0.75
C GLU A 130 22.31 9.72 1.14
N ARG A 131 21.91 9.14 2.28
CA ARG A 131 22.43 7.86 2.80
C ARG A 131 21.42 6.71 2.72
N ASP A 132 20.25 6.95 2.15
CA ASP A 132 19.25 5.90 1.93
C ASP A 132 19.63 5.05 0.69
N LEU A 133 18.90 3.94 0.46
CA LEU A 133 19.18 2.99 -0.62
C LEU A 133 19.24 3.63 -2.01
N LEU A 134 18.42 4.66 -2.24
CA LEU A 134 18.38 5.38 -3.49
C LEU A 134 18.18 6.88 -3.22
N PRO A 135 19.27 7.67 -3.10
CA PRO A 135 19.18 9.11 -2.85
C PRO A 135 18.24 9.80 -3.85
N GLY A 136 17.33 10.64 -3.35
CA GLY A 136 16.33 11.32 -4.18
C GLY A 136 15.15 10.45 -4.63
N GLY A 137 15.21 9.13 -4.46
CA GLY A 137 14.07 8.23 -4.69
C GLY A 137 12.95 8.45 -3.66
N TYR A 138 11.85 7.71 -3.75
CA TYR A 138 10.72 7.89 -2.81
C TYR A 138 10.47 6.66 -1.93
N VAL A 139 9.83 6.89 -0.78
CA VAL A 139 9.17 5.86 0.05
C VAL A 139 7.75 6.30 0.34
N ARG A 140 6.79 5.40 0.11
CA ARG A 140 5.35 5.62 0.30
C ARG A 140 4.81 4.60 1.29
N TYR A 141 4.05 5.07 2.27
CA TYR A 141 3.43 4.31 3.33
C TYR A 141 1.92 4.39 3.19
N LEU A 142 1.22 3.26 3.21
CA LEU A 142 -0.24 3.18 3.28
C LEU A 142 -0.61 2.38 4.51
N VAL A 143 -1.62 2.83 5.26
CA VAL A 143 -2.03 2.20 6.52
C VAL A 143 -3.55 2.06 6.55
N TRP A 144 -4.04 0.87 6.90
CA TRP A 144 -5.47 0.58 7.03
C TRP A 144 -5.73 -0.41 8.19
N ASP A 145 -6.96 -0.46 8.68
CA ASP A 145 -7.32 -1.37 9.79
C ASP A 145 -7.09 -2.84 9.42
N LYS A 146 -6.63 -3.66 10.38
CA LYS A 146 -6.73 -5.11 10.23
C LYS A 146 -8.15 -5.55 10.59
N VAL A 147 -8.89 -6.03 9.60
CA VAL A 147 -10.24 -6.58 9.80
C VAL A 147 -10.22 -8.11 10.01
N PRO A 148 -11.25 -8.68 10.68
CA PRO A 148 -11.45 -10.13 10.74
C PRO A 148 -11.64 -10.76 9.35
N GLY A 149 -11.36 -12.05 9.26
CA GLY A 149 -11.51 -12.83 8.02
C GLY A 149 -10.27 -12.81 7.12
N GLU A 150 -10.41 -13.50 5.99
CA GLU A 150 -9.36 -13.66 4.99
C GLU A 150 -9.49 -12.62 3.87
N PRO A 151 -8.38 -12.03 3.40
CA PRO A 151 -8.41 -11.13 2.27
C PRO A 151 -8.82 -11.89 1.00
N LEU A 152 -9.69 -11.27 0.20
CA LEU A 152 -9.97 -11.74 -1.16
C LEU A 152 -8.73 -11.49 -2.04
N THR A 153 -7.83 -12.47 -2.09
CA THR A 153 -6.65 -12.41 -2.96
C THR A 153 -7.07 -12.58 -4.42
N GLU A 154 -6.24 -12.10 -5.35
CA GLU A 154 -6.47 -12.24 -6.79
C GLU A 154 -6.62 -13.72 -7.19
N GLY A 155 -5.67 -14.56 -6.76
CA GLY A 155 -5.70 -15.99 -7.04
C GLY A 155 -6.95 -16.68 -6.45
N PHE A 156 -7.36 -16.29 -5.24
CA PHE A 156 -8.60 -16.80 -4.66
C PHE A 156 -9.82 -16.36 -5.47
N PHE A 157 -9.97 -15.06 -5.71
CA PHE A 157 -11.15 -14.51 -6.38
C PHE A 157 -11.32 -15.03 -7.80
N TRP A 158 -10.24 -15.10 -8.60
CA TRP A 158 -10.30 -15.61 -9.97
C TRP A 158 -10.31 -17.15 -10.05
N GLY A 159 -9.97 -17.85 -8.96
CA GLY A 159 -10.15 -19.28 -8.83
C GLY A 159 -11.59 -19.70 -8.53
N LEU A 160 -12.47 -18.77 -8.18
CA LEU A 160 -13.90 -19.03 -7.97
C LEU A 160 -14.65 -19.16 -9.30
N ASP A 161 -15.73 -19.93 -9.28
CA ASP A 161 -16.66 -19.99 -10.41
C ASP A 161 -17.39 -18.66 -10.66
N ASP A 162 -18.02 -18.54 -11.83
CA ASP A 162 -18.69 -17.32 -12.27
C ASP A 162 -19.80 -16.87 -11.31
N SER A 163 -20.54 -17.82 -10.75
CA SER A 163 -21.67 -17.55 -9.85
C SER A 163 -21.18 -16.95 -8.53
N ALA A 164 -20.16 -17.54 -7.92
CA ALA A 164 -19.55 -17.06 -6.70
C ALA A 164 -18.92 -15.66 -6.89
N ARG A 165 -18.25 -15.44 -8.04
CA ARG A 165 -17.69 -14.11 -8.36
C ARG A 165 -18.78 -13.05 -8.53
N GLU A 166 -19.91 -13.39 -9.14
CA GLU A 166 -21.01 -12.44 -9.30
C GLU A 166 -21.72 -12.15 -7.98
N ASP A 167 -21.90 -13.14 -7.10
CA ASP A 167 -22.44 -12.93 -5.75
C ASP A 167 -21.57 -11.95 -4.95
N ILE A 168 -20.25 -12.12 -4.97
CA ILE A 168 -19.31 -11.19 -4.31
C ILE A 168 -19.44 -9.78 -4.90
N ARG A 169 -19.44 -9.65 -6.23
CA ARG A 169 -19.58 -8.33 -6.91
C ARG A 169 -20.91 -7.67 -6.58
N SER A 170 -22.00 -8.42 -6.56
CA SER A 170 -23.34 -7.93 -6.23
C SER A 170 -23.38 -7.38 -4.81
N LYS A 171 -22.86 -8.13 -3.84
CA LYS A 171 -22.76 -7.69 -2.44
C LYS A 171 -21.89 -6.45 -2.29
N PHE A 172 -20.77 -6.38 -3.01
CA PHE A 172 -19.90 -5.20 -3.01
C PHE A 172 -20.61 -3.97 -3.58
N ARG A 173 -21.28 -4.09 -4.74
CA ARG A 173 -22.07 -3.01 -5.35
C ARG A 173 -23.19 -2.51 -4.45
N ALA A 174 -23.82 -3.39 -3.67
CA ALA A 174 -24.91 -3.01 -2.77
C ALA A 174 -24.44 -2.10 -1.62
N VAL A 175 -23.17 -2.19 -1.21
CA VAL A 175 -22.61 -1.36 -0.13
C VAL A 175 -21.78 -0.18 -0.63
N TYR A 176 -21.37 -0.21 -1.89
CA TYR A 176 -20.67 0.89 -2.56
C TYR A 176 -21.71 1.88 -3.12
N LYS A 177 -21.83 3.06 -2.49
CA LYS A 177 -22.77 4.11 -2.89
C LYS A 177 -22.13 5.15 -3.79
#